data_AF-A0A938C309-F1
#
_entry.id   AF-A0A938C309-F1
#
_cell.length_a   1.000
_cell.length_b   1.000
_cell.length_c   1.000
_cell.angle_alpha   90.00
_cell.angle_beta   90.00
_cell.angle_gamma   90.00
#
_symmetry.space_group_name_H-M   'P 1'
#
loop_
_entity.id
_entity.type
_entity.pdbx_description
1 polymer ?
#
loop_
_entity_poly.entity_id
_entity_poly.type
_entity_poly.pdbx_seq_one_letter_code
_entity_poly.pdbx_strand_id
1 'polypeptide(L)'
;MARISYVDPGTIRDPQIRRWLEEAISAGRPGPENQAIRAHQPDVMRSFTLTREMLFDNGAGVVEPDLKELLRAYVAFTVECGY
;
A
#
# COMPACT_ATOMS: atom_id res chain seq x y z
N MET A 1 6.24 6.01 -17.59
CA MET A 1 5.27 6.11 -16.47
C MET A 1 3.89 5.78 -17.01
N ALA A 2 3.26 4.71 -16.54
CA ALA A 2 1.87 4.41 -16.93
C ALA A 2 0.97 5.52 -16.38
N ARG A 3 0.15 6.15 -17.24
CA ARG A 3 -0.77 7.22 -16.85
C ARG A 3 -2.05 6.62 -16.25
N ILE A 4 -1.94 5.98 -15.10
CA ILE A 4 -3.09 5.47 -14.36
C ILE A 4 -3.67 6.62 -13.54
N SER A 5 -5.00 6.81 -13.58
CA SER A 5 -5.67 7.83 -12.79
C SER A 5 -5.72 7.45 -11.30
N TYR A 6 -5.99 8.42 -10.43
CA TYR A 6 -6.23 8.18 -9.01
C TYR A 6 -7.74 8.09 -8.75
N VAL A 7 -8.20 7.04 -8.09
CA VAL A 7 -9.61 6.87 -7.73
C VAL A 7 -9.98 7.83 -6.59
N ASP A 8 -11.09 8.55 -6.73
CA ASP A 8 -11.68 9.34 -5.65
C ASP A 8 -12.34 8.39 -4.61
N PRO A 9 -11.97 8.47 -3.31
CA PRO A 9 -12.59 7.67 -2.25
C PRO A 9 -14.11 7.76 -2.23
N GLY A 10 -14.70 8.91 -2.59
CA GLY A 10 -16.15 9.11 -2.63
C GLY A 10 -16.88 8.23 -3.65
N THR A 11 -16.16 7.73 -4.65
CA THR A 11 -16.71 6.87 -5.72
C THR A 11 -16.64 5.37 -5.40
N ILE A 12 -15.88 4.98 -4.37
CA ILE A 12 -15.65 3.58 -4.01
C ILE A 12 -16.86 3.03 -3.24
N ARG A 13 -17.49 1.99 -3.80
CA ARG A 13 -18.66 1.33 -3.20
C ARG A 13 -18.31 0.20 -2.24
N ASP A 14 -17.15 -0.43 -2.41
CA ASP A 14 -16.69 -1.47 -1.49
C ASP A 14 -16.18 -0.79 -0.20
N PRO A 15 -16.85 -1.01 0.95
CA PRO A 15 -16.52 -0.31 2.20
C PRO A 15 -15.12 -0.66 2.71
N GLN A 16 -14.61 -1.87 2.44
CA GLN A 16 -13.28 -2.28 2.87
C GLN A 16 -12.19 -1.54 2.11
N ILE A 17 -12.34 -1.46 0.78
CA ILE A 17 -11.42 -0.75 -0.12
C ILE A 17 -11.41 0.74 0.22
N ARG A 18 -12.60 1.33 0.38
CA ARG A 18 -12.75 2.74 0.74
C ARG A 18 -12.03 3.05 2.06
N ARG A 19 -12.28 2.24 3.10
CA ARG A 19 -11.64 2.40 4.42
C ARG A 19 -10.13 2.42 4.30
N TRP A 20 -9.53 1.43 3.61
CA TRP A 20 -8.07 1.38 3.48
C TRP A 20 -7.48 2.55 2.71
N LEU A 21 -8.20 3.12 1.74
CA LEU A 21 -7.75 4.31 1.03
C LEU A 21 -7.83 5.55 1.94
N GLU A 22 -8.93 5.71 2.69
CA GLU A 22 -9.10 6.81 3.65
C GLU A 22 -8.04 6.74 4.77
N GLU A 23 -7.74 5.55 5.29
CA GLU A 23 -6.67 5.31 6.26
C GLU A 23 -5.30 5.67 5.68
N ALA A 24 -5.01 5.28 4.44
CA ALA A 24 -3.77 5.62 3.76
C ALA A 24 -3.60 7.13 3.56
N ILE A 25 -4.67 7.84 3.16
CA ILE A 25 -4.70 9.30 3.04
C ILE A 25 -4.41 9.97 4.39
N SER A 26 -5.06 9.50 5.45
CA SER A 26 -4.88 10.05 6.81
C SER A 26 -3.48 9.81 7.37
N ALA A 27 -2.95 8.58 7.19
CA ALA A 27 -1.65 8.18 7.73
C ALA A 27 -0.45 8.57 6.84
N GLY A 28 -0.71 8.95 5.58
CA GLY A 28 0.33 9.13 4.55
C GLY A 28 1.03 7.82 4.14
N ARG A 29 0.58 6.67 4.61
CA ARG A 29 1.18 5.35 4.36
C ARG A 29 0.16 4.21 4.42
N PRO A 30 0.29 3.17 3.57
CA PRO A 30 1.09 3.14 2.34
C PRO A 30 0.73 4.33 1.44
N GLY A 31 1.66 4.80 0.60
CA GLY A 31 1.49 6.05 -0.16
C GLY A 31 0.09 6.21 -0.76
N PRO A 32 -0.65 7.29 -0.44
CA PRO A 32 -2.07 7.44 -0.80
C PRO A 32 -2.31 7.28 -2.30
N GLU A 33 -1.43 7.87 -3.11
CA GLU A 33 -1.40 7.80 -4.57
C GLU A 33 -1.31 6.36 -5.09
N ASN A 34 -0.45 5.53 -4.50
CA ASN A 34 -0.35 4.11 -4.83
C ASN A 34 -1.63 3.36 -4.44
N GLN A 35 -2.20 3.66 -3.27
CA GLN A 35 -3.44 3.02 -2.83
C GLN A 35 -4.62 3.43 -3.71
N ALA A 36 -4.68 4.69 -4.16
CA ALA A 36 -5.68 5.16 -5.11
C ALA A 36 -5.54 4.50 -6.48
N ILE A 37 -4.31 4.18 -6.93
CA ILE A 37 -4.09 3.36 -8.13
C ILE A 37 -4.57 1.92 -7.90
N ARG A 38 -4.25 1.30 -6.77
CA ARG A 38 -4.70 -0.08 -6.46
C ARG A 38 -6.23 -0.17 -6.34
N ALA A 39 -6.88 0.89 -5.89
CA ALA A 39 -8.34 0.92 -5.71
C ALA A 39 -9.13 0.73 -7.01
N HIS A 40 -8.51 0.89 -8.20
CA HIS A 40 -9.13 0.49 -9.48
C HIS A 40 -9.47 -0.99 -9.55
N GLN A 41 -8.72 -1.85 -8.84
CA GLN A 41 -8.95 -3.28 -8.79
C GLN A 41 -8.97 -3.76 -7.33
N PRO A 42 -10.16 -4.00 -6.74
CA PRO A 42 -10.32 -4.35 -5.33
C PRO A 42 -9.47 -5.53 -4.85
N ASP A 43 -9.31 -6.58 -5.65
CA ASP A 43 -8.55 -7.78 -5.26
C ASP A 43 -7.04 -7.52 -5.21
N VAL A 44 -6.52 -6.66 -6.08
CA VAL A 44 -5.14 -6.15 -6.01
C VAL A 44 -4.95 -5.37 -4.71
N MET A 45 -5.88 -4.48 -4.36
CA MET A 45 -5.79 -3.74 -3.10
C MET A 45 -5.89 -4.65 -1.87
N ARG A 46 -6.77 -5.66 -1.88
CA ARG A 46 -6.88 -6.67 -0.82
C ARG A 46 -5.60 -7.48 -0.66
N SER A 47 -5.11 -8.06 -1.75
CA SER A 47 -3.88 -8.86 -1.72
C SER A 47 -2.71 -8.07 -1.17
N PHE A 48 -2.51 -6.82 -1.61
CA PHE A 48 -1.44 -5.97 -1.11
C PHE A 48 -1.61 -5.62 0.37
N THR A 49 -2.79 -5.10 0.75
CA THR A 49 -3.00 -4.55 2.09
C THR A 49 -2.96 -5.65 3.15
N LEU A 50 -3.62 -6.79 2.89
CA LEU A 50 -3.58 -7.93 3.81
C LEU A 50 -2.18 -8.54 3.90
N THR A 51 -1.47 -8.68 2.78
CA THR A 51 -0.09 -9.19 2.80
C THR A 51 0.83 -8.25 3.59
N ARG A 52 0.69 -6.94 3.42
CA ARG A 52 1.45 -5.97 4.20
C ARG A 52 1.15 -6.12 5.69
N GLU A 53 -0.12 -6.19 6.08
CA GLU A 53 -0.53 -6.36 7.48
C GLU A 53 0.07 -7.64 8.09
N MET A 54 0.00 -8.75 7.37
CA MET A 54 0.56 -10.05 7.80
C MET A 54 2.08 -10.06 7.92
N LEU A 55 2.80 -9.17 7.23
CA LEU A 55 4.27 -9.16 7.20
C LEU A 55 4.90 -8.03 8.01
N PHE A 56 4.27 -6.86 8.10
CA PHE A 56 4.85 -5.64 8.67
C PHE A 56 4.23 -5.24 10.01
N ASP A 57 2.94 -5.50 10.20
CA ASP A 57 2.21 -4.96 11.33
C ASP A 57 2.11 -6.00 12.48
N ASN A 58 1.66 -5.54 13.66
CA ASN A 58 1.37 -6.40 14.83
C ASN A 58 2.52 -7.30 15.32
N GLY A 59 3.77 -6.91 15.09
CA GLY A 59 4.94 -7.71 15.50
C GLY A 59 5.12 -9.00 14.70
N ALA A 60 4.54 -9.10 13.50
CA ALA A 60 4.73 -10.24 12.62
C ALA A 60 6.22 -10.43 12.24
N GLY A 61 6.68 -11.66 11.99
CA GLY A 61 8.04 -11.95 11.53
C GLY A 61 9.11 -12.04 12.63
N VAL A 62 10.37 -12.18 12.21
CA VAL A 62 11.52 -12.45 13.11
C VAL A 62 12.42 -11.24 13.37
N VAL A 63 12.19 -10.13 12.66
CA VAL A 63 12.99 -8.90 12.74
C VAL A 63 12.12 -7.70 13.03
N GLU A 64 12.71 -6.65 13.61
CA GLU A 64 12.03 -5.39 13.90
C GLU A 64 11.55 -4.65 12.63
N PRO A 65 10.51 -3.80 12.75
CA PRO A 65 9.95 -3.04 11.63
C PRO A 65 10.99 -2.22 10.86
N ASP A 66 11.95 -1.60 11.54
CA ASP A 66 12.95 -0.73 10.92
C ASP A 66 13.85 -1.51 9.95
N LEU A 67 14.25 -2.74 10.32
CA LEU A 67 15.06 -3.60 9.44
C LEU A 67 14.25 -4.07 8.22
N LYS A 68 12.93 -4.31 8.37
CA LYS A 68 12.07 -4.64 7.22
C LYS A 68 11.95 -3.47 6.24
N GLU A 69 11.79 -2.25 6.75
CA GLU A 69 11.73 -1.05 5.91
C GLU A 69 13.06 -0.78 5.21
N LEU A 70 14.20 -0.97 5.90
CA LEU A 70 15.52 -0.88 5.29
C LEU A 70 15.69 -1.89 4.14
N LEU A 71 15.30 -3.15 4.36
CA LEU A 71 15.34 -4.18 3.33
C LEU A 71 14.43 -3.82 2.13
N ARG A 72 13.21 -3.34 2.40
CA ARG A 72 12.26 -2.91 1.36
C ARG A 72 12.83 -1.76 0.53
N ALA A 73 13.45 -0.77 1.18
CA ALA A 73 14.09 0.36 0.50
C ALA A 73 15.30 -0.09 -0.34
N TYR A 74 16.14 -0.98 0.19
CA TYR A 74 17.27 -1.52 -0.55
C TYR A 74 16.82 -2.31 -1.78
N VAL A 75 15.80 -3.17 -1.66
CA VAL A 75 15.22 -3.89 -2.81
C VAL A 75 14.71 -2.90 -3.84
N ALA A 76 13.93 -1.88 -3.43
CA ALA A 76 13.43 -0.85 -4.33
C ALA A 76 14.56 -0.12 -5.07
N PHE A 77 15.65 0.21 -4.38
CA PHE A 77 16.85 0.79 -4.98
C PHE A 77 17.49 -0.15 -6.01
N THR A 78 17.68 -1.43 -5.68
CA THR A 78 18.32 -2.41 -6.57
C THR A 78 17.55 -2.71 -7.85
N VAL A 79 16.23 -2.53 -7.83
CA VAL A 79 15.36 -2.72 -9.01
C VAL A 79 15.02 -1.40 -9.70
N GLU A 80 15.70 -0.30 -9.35
CA GLU A 80 15.50 1.03 -9.92
C GLU A 80 14.04 1.50 -9.86
N CYS A 81 13.36 1.19 -8.75
CA CYS A 81 11.98 1.61 -8.51
C CYS A 81 11.93 3.12 -8.21
N GLY A 82 11.66 3.93 -9.24
CA GLY A 82 11.62 5.39 -9.16
C GLY A 82 10.31 6.01 -8.66
N TYR A 83 9.50 5.24 -7.93
CA TYR A 83 8.33 5.75 -7.20
C TYR A 83 8.75 6.10 -5.77
#